data_AF-A0A7I9Y6M0-F1
#
_entry.id   AF-A0A7I9Y6M0-F1
#
_cell.length_a   1.000
_cell.length_b   1.000
_cell.length_c   1.000
_cell.angle_alpha   90.00
_cell.angle_beta   90.00
_cell.angle_gamma   90.00
#
_symmetry.space_group_name_H-M   'P 1'
#
loop_
_entity.id
_entity.type
_entity.pdbx_description
1 polymer ?
#
loop_
_entity_poly.entity_id
_entity_poly.type
_entity_poly.pdbx_seq_one_letter_code
_entity_poly.pdbx_strand_id
1 'polypeptide(L)'
;MTQDTWIDRDLPVLQAVVDIYEETGTYLTKVSAIEAATGLDAGAVQRALRRLNTEPSFFEKVTAAFGGMIIMVGPPTRHALQVAGAWPSPEQLLERLITALDTAGDDDDRGVEERGKFKQLAGNLRSFASKVAIGALGSAGGHLLSG
;
A
#
# COMPACT_ATOMS: atom_id res chain seq x y z
N MET A 1 -6.55 24.14 9.18
CA MET A 1 -5.74 23.37 8.21
C MET A 1 -5.38 22.05 8.84
N THR A 2 -5.63 20.93 8.17
CA THR A 2 -5.29 19.60 8.71
C THR A 2 -3.78 19.40 8.59
N GLN A 3 -3.09 19.16 9.70
CA GLN A 3 -1.66 18.81 9.68
C GLN A 3 -1.47 17.51 8.91
N ASP A 4 -0.44 17.44 8.06
CA ASP A 4 0.00 16.18 7.47
C ASP A 4 0.61 15.32 8.59
N THR A 5 0.01 14.16 8.82
CA THR A 5 0.40 13.23 9.90
C THR A 5 0.67 11.84 9.35
N TRP A 6 0.72 11.69 8.02
CA TRP A 6 0.83 10.38 7.41
C TRP A 6 2.15 9.71 7.81
N ILE A 7 3.27 10.36 7.50
CA ILE A 7 4.62 9.80 7.73
C ILE A 7 4.94 9.69 9.23
N ASP A 8 4.58 10.69 10.03
CA ASP A 8 5.02 10.76 11.43
C ASP A 8 4.10 10.04 12.43
N ARG A 9 2.93 9.55 11.98
CA ARG A 9 1.94 8.94 12.90
C ARG A 9 1.12 7.82 12.26
N ASP A 10 0.45 8.10 11.15
CA ASP A 10 -0.57 7.17 10.64
C ASP A 10 0.06 5.94 9.98
N LEU A 11 1.12 6.13 9.18
CA LEU A 11 1.87 5.05 8.55
C LEU A 11 2.63 4.17 9.57
N PRO A 12 3.38 4.74 10.55
CA PRO A 12 4.03 3.92 11.59
C PRO A 12 3.03 3.04 12.37
N VAL A 13 1.83 3.56 12.66
CA VAL A 13 0.77 2.79 13.32
C VAL A 13 0.26 1.66 12.43
N LEU A 14 0.05 1.92 11.13
CA LEU A 14 -0.36 0.89 10.17
C LEU A 14 0.69 -0.21 10.03
N GLN A 15 1.97 0.17 9.90
CA GLN A 15 3.09 -0.77 9.82
C GLN A 15 3.18 -1.64 11.07
N ALA A 16 3.10 -1.05 12.27
CA ALA A 16 3.12 -1.81 13.52
C ALA A 16 1.96 -2.82 13.61
N VAL A 17 0.75 -2.47 13.14
CA VAL A 17 -0.37 -3.43 13.12
C VAL A 17 -0.06 -4.60 12.19
N VAL A 18 0.48 -4.31 11.01
CA VAL A 18 0.86 -5.32 10.02
C VAL A 18 1.98 -6.22 10.54
N ASP A 19 3.04 -5.65 11.11
CA ASP A 19 4.17 -6.39 11.65
C ASP A 19 3.71 -7.33 12.77
N ILE A 20 2.91 -6.83 13.72
CA ILE A 20 2.37 -7.67 14.80
C ILE A 20 1.48 -8.80 14.25
N TYR A 21 0.69 -8.53 13.22
CA TYR A 21 -0.17 -9.55 12.60
C TYR A 21 0.65 -10.64 11.91
N GLU A 22 1.66 -10.26 11.12
CA GLU A 22 2.55 -11.17 10.41
C GLU A 22 3.40 -12.01 11.39
N GLU A 23 3.91 -11.40 12.47
CA GLU A 23 4.74 -12.09 13.46
C GLU A 23 3.94 -13.08 14.32
N THR A 24 2.72 -12.71 14.72
CA THR A 24 1.97 -13.47 15.73
C THR A 24 0.82 -14.29 15.17
N GLY A 25 0.30 -13.94 13.98
CA GLY A 25 -0.94 -14.49 13.42
C GLY A 25 -2.18 -14.18 14.26
N THR A 26 -2.11 -13.26 15.23
CA THR A 26 -3.22 -12.96 16.13
C THR A 26 -4.33 -12.25 15.39
N TYR A 27 -5.56 -12.77 15.47
CA TYR A 27 -6.70 -12.18 14.75
C TYR A 27 -7.09 -10.77 15.25
N LEU A 28 -6.92 -10.46 16.54
CA LEU A 28 -7.18 -9.13 17.10
C LEU A 28 -5.93 -8.57 17.80
N THR A 29 -5.37 -7.50 17.25
CA THR A 29 -4.23 -6.78 17.81
C THR A 29 -4.69 -5.76 18.83
N LYS A 30 -4.17 -5.84 20.06
CA LYS A 30 -4.46 -4.89 21.14
C LYS A 30 -3.76 -3.56 20.89
N VAL A 31 -4.45 -2.45 21.18
CA VAL A 31 -3.87 -1.10 21.00
C VAL A 31 -2.63 -0.88 21.85
N SER A 32 -2.56 -1.45 23.06
CA SER A 32 -1.36 -1.36 23.91
C SER A 32 -0.12 -1.99 23.28
N ALA A 33 -0.27 -3.01 22.43
CA ALA A 33 0.84 -3.60 21.70
C ALA A 33 1.33 -2.68 20.58
N ILE A 34 0.41 -1.97 19.92
CA ILE A 34 0.71 -0.97 18.89
C ILE A 34 1.43 0.23 19.51
N GLU A 35 0.96 0.72 20.67
CA GLU A 35 1.63 1.76 21.45
C GLU A 35 3.07 1.35 21.81
N ALA A 36 3.25 0.13 22.31
CA ALA A 36 4.57 -0.40 22.64
C ALA A 36 5.50 -0.53 21.42
N ALA A 37 4.98 -0.98 20.28
CA ALA A 37 5.75 -1.15 19.04
C ALA A 37 6.17 0.18 18.41
N THR A 38 5.30 1.20 18.50
CA THR A 38 5.55 2.51 17.85
C THR A 38 6.21 3.53 18.77
N GLY A 39 6.11 3.37 20.09
CA GLY A 39 6.51 4.38 21.08
C GLY A 39 5.64 5.64 21.10
N LEU A 40 4.53 5.65 20.35
CA LEU A 40 3.59 6.78 20.29
C LEU A 40 2.67 6.80 21.51
N ASP A 41 2.24 7.99 21.91
CA ASP A 41 1.26 8.14 22.98
C ASP A 41 -0.11 7.60 22.57
N ALA A 42 -0.89 7.15 23.56
CA ALA A 42 -2.23 6.59 23.34
C ALA A 42 -3.15 7.52 22.53
N GLY A 43 -3.05 8.83 22.73
CA GLY A 43 -3.84 9.81 21.98
C GLY A 43 -3.46 9.86 20.50
N ALA A 44 -2.17 9.79 20.19
CA ALA A 44 -1.67 9.70 18.82
C ALA A 44 -2.13 8.41 18.14
N VAL A 45 -1.96 7.26 18.80
CA VAL A 45 -2.40 5.96 18.26
C VAL A 45 -3.91 5.95 18.01
N GLN A 46 -4.73 6.46 18.94
CA GLN A 46 -6.19 6.54 18.73
C GLN A 46 -6.58 7.44 17.56
N ARG A 47 -5.90 8.57 17.36
CA ARG A 47 -6.16 9.45 16.20
C ARG A 47 -5.80 8.74 14.89
N ALA A 48 -4.67 8.03 14.86
CA ALA A 48 -4.26 7.25 13.70
C ALA A 48 -5.25 6.14 13.39
N LEU A 49 -5.60 5.30 14.38
CA LEU A 49 -6.51 4.17 14.18
C LEU A 49 -7.90 4.63 13.70
N ARG A 50 -8.42 5.77 14.16
CA ARG A 50 -9.67 6.33 13.64
C ARG A 50 -9.57 6.75 12.17
N ARG A 51 -8.44 7.37 11.78
CA ARG A 51 -8.21 7.73 10.37
C ARG A 51 -8.05 6.49 9.50
N LEU A 52 -7.26 5.52 9.95
CA LEU A 52 -7.04 4.25 9.24
C LEU A 52 -8.31 3.40 9.14
N ASN A 53 -9.27 3.57 10.06
CA ASN A 53 -10.57 2.91 10.01
C ASN A 53 -11.64 3.70 9.22
N THR A 54 -11.27 4.81 8.56
CA THR A 54 -12.21 5.52 7.66
C THR A 54 -12.38 4.72 6.38
N GLU A 55 -13.58 4.72 5.80
CA GLU A 55 -13.87 3.93 4.60
C GLU A 55 -13.08 4.43 3.36
N PRO A 56 -12.41 3.53 2.61
CA PRO A 56 -12.28 2.10 2.85
C PRO A 56 -11.32 1.77 4.02
N SER A 57 -11.78 0.96 4.97
CA SER A 57 -10.99 0.65 6.17
C SER A 57 -9.73 -0.16 5.85
N PHE A 58 -8.64 0.16 6.56
CA PHE A 58 -7.42 -0.64 6.57
C PHE A 58 -7.51 -1.91 7.44
N PHE A 59 -8.58 -2.08 8.21
CA PHE A 59 -8.79 -3.23 9.10
C PHE A 59 -10.09 -3.95 8.77
N GLU A 60 -10.08 -5.29 8.79
CA GLU A 60 -11.30 -6.08 8.57
C GLU A 60 -12.32 -5.92 9.71
N LYS A 61 -11.84 -5.56 10.90
CA LYS A 61 -12.68 -5.37 12.08
C LYS A 61 -12.06 -4.35 13.02
N VAL A 62 -12.88 -3.57 13.70
CA VAL A 62 -12.45 -2.72 14.81
C VAL A 62 -13.35 -2.98 16.00
N THR A 63 -12.73 -3.16 17.17
CA THR A 63 -13.43 -3.30 18.45
C THR A 63 -13.21 -2.05 19.28
N ALA A 64 -14.28 -1.40 19.68
CA ALA A 64 -14.24 -0.21 20.52
C ALA A 64 -14.86 -0.48 21.90
N ALA A 65 -14.32 0.16 22.93
CA ALA A 65 -14.90 0.20 24.27
C ALA A 65 -16.06 1.19 24.32
N PHE A 66 -16.81 1.14 25.43
CA PHE A 66 -17.79 2.17 25.76
C PHE A 66 -17.11 3.54 25.80
N GLY A 67 -17.64 4.51 25.03
CA GLY A 67 -17.00 5.82 24.82
C GLY A 67 -16.21 5.96 23.51
N GLY A 68 -16.18 4.93 22.65
CA GLY A 68 -15.65 5.05 21.28
C GLY A 68 -14.12 5.00 21.15
N MET A 69 -13.44 4.55 22.20
CA MET A 69 -12.00 4.27 22.17
C MET A 69 -11.77 2.91 21.50
N ILE A 70 -10.94 2.87 20.47
CA ILE A 70 -10.56 1.61 19.81
C ILE A 70 -9.68 0.84 20.78
N ILE A 71 -10.02 -0.41 21.08
CA ILE A 71 -9.25 -1.26 22.00
C ILE A 71 -8.52 -2.40 21.28
N MET A 72 -9.06 -2.84 20.15
CA MET A 72 -8.44 -3.83 19.28
C MET A 72 -8.77 -3.57 17.82
N VAL A 73 -7.83 -3.91 16.93
CA VAL A 73 -8.04 -3.95 15.48
C VAL A 73 -7.86 -5.37 14.97
N GLY A 74 -8.66 -5.73 13.97
CA GLY A 74 -8.62 -7.01 13.28
C GLY A 74 -7.50 -7.07 12.25
N PRO A 75 -7.49 -8.12 11.42
CA PRO A 75 -6.46 -8.31 10.42
C PRO A 75 -6.36 -7.09 9.48
N PRO A 76 -5.13 -6.75 9.04
CA PRO A 76 -4.94 -5.75 8.01
C PRO A 76 -5.57 -6.22 6.69
N THR A 77 -6.25 -5.33 5.99
CA THR A 77 -6.76 -5.64 4.65
C THR A 77 -5.62 -5.80 3.64
N ARG A 78 -5.90 -6.35 2.45
CA ARG A 78 -4.93 -6.37 1.33
C ARG A 78 -4.35 -4.97 1.06
N HIS A 79 -5.19 -3.94 1.14
CA HIS A 79 -4.73 -2.57 0.91
C HIS A 79 -3.77 -2.10 2.02
N ALA A 80 -4.04 -2.45 3.27
CA ALA A 80 -3.12 -2.19 4.39
C ALA A 80 -1.76 -2.84 4.17
N LEU A 81 -1.73 -4.11 3.77
CA LEU A 81 -0.49 -4.83 3.49
C LEU A 81 0.32 -4.16 2.37
N GLN A 82 -0.36 -3.70 1.32
CA GLN A 82 0.28 -2.99 0.20
C GLN A 82 0.85 -1.63 0.62
N VAL A 83 0.08 -0.85 1.37
CA VAL A 83 0.49 0.48 1.84
C VAL A 83 1.61 0.40 2.88
N ALA A 84 1.57 -0.60 3.76
CA ALA A 84 2.63 -0.85 4.73
C ALA A 84 3.92 -1.43 4.11
N GLY A 85 3.84 -1.91 2.86
CA GLY A 85 4.96 -2.52 2.14
C GLY A 85 5.18 -4.01 2.43
N ALA A 86 4.29 -4.64 3.20
CA ALA A 86 4.35 -6.08 3.52
C ALA A 86 3.85 -6.96 2.36
N TRP A 87 3.07 -6.41 1.42
CA TRP A 87 2.65 -7.11 0.21
C TRP A 87 2.91 -6.25 -1.03
N PRO A 88 3.41 -6.82 -2.14
CA PRO A 88 3.72 -6.02 -3.31
C PRO A 88 2.45 -5.36 -3.89
N SER A 89 2.57 -4.08 -4.26
CA SER A 89 1.52 -3.40 -5.02
C SER A 89 1.45 -3.95 -6.45
N PRO A 90 0.31 -3.82 -7.15
CA PRO A 90 0.21 -4.20 -8.56
C PRO A 90 1.28 -3.53 -9.43
N GLU A 91 1.61 -2.26 -9.14
CA GLU A 91 2.64 -1.48 -9.83
C GLU A 91 4.03 -2.07 -9.56
N GLN A 92 4.32 -2.47 -8.32
CA GLN A 92 5.58 -3.13 -7.98
C GLN A 92 5.70 -4.51 -8.65
N LEU A 93 4.61 -5.27 -8.73
CA LEU A 93 4.59 -6.54 -9.47
C LEU A 93 4.81 -6.33 -10.97
N LEU A 94 4.20 -5.28 -11.54
CA LEU A 94 4.38 -4.93 -12.94
C LEU A 94 5.82 -4.50 -13.23
N GLU A 95 6.43 -3.66 -12.40
CA GLU A 95 7.83 -3.25 -12.59
C GLU A 95 8.78 -4.44 -12.43
N ARG A 96 8.53 -5.35 -11.47
CA ARG A 96 9.29 -6.61 -11.35
C ARG A 96 9.17 -7.47 -12.60
N LEU A 97 7.97 -7.57 -13.19
CA LEU A 97 7.75 -8.30 -14.44
C LEU A 97 8.50 -7.64 -15.61
N ILE A 98 8.41 -6.32 -15.75
CA ILE A 98 9.13 -5.57 -16.79
C ILE A 98 10.64 -5.77 -16.63
N THR A 99 11.15 -5.67 -15.41
CA THR A 99 12.58 -5.89 -15.11
C THR A 99 13.02 -7.31 -15.47
N ALA A 100 12.21 -8.33 -15.18
CA ALA A 100 12.53 -9.70 -15.54
C ALA A 100 12.56 -9.92 -17.07
N LEU A 101 11.66 -9.25 -17.82
CA LEU A 101 11.66 -9.27 -19.28
C LEU A 101 12.87 -8.55 -19.86
N ASP A 102 13.23 -7.37 -19.33
CA ASP A 102 14.44 -6.65 -19.75
C ASP A 102 15.70 -7.50 -19.51
N THR A 103 15.80 -8.13 -18.33
CA THR A 103 16.91 -9.04 -17.99
C THR A 103 17.00 -10.22 -18.97
N ALA A 104 15.87 -10.86 -19.30
CA ALA A 104 15.84 -11.94 -20.30
C ALA A 104 16.15 -11.45 -21.72
N GLY A 105 15.85 -10.19 -22.03
CA GLY A 105 16.23 -9.54 -23.28
C GLY A 105 17.73 -9.25 -23.38
N ASP A 106 18.40 -9.03 -22.25
CA ASP A 106 19.83 -8.74 -22.18
C ASP A 106 20.70 -9.99 -22.05
N ASP A 107 20.11 -11.14 -21.72
CA ASP A 107 20.77 -12.45 -21.62
C ASP A 107 21.40 -12.91 -22.96
N ASP A 108 22.73 -12.85 -23.04
CA ASP A 108 23.51 -13.19 -24.24
C ASP A 108 23.53 -14.70 -24.57
N ASP A 109 23.14 -15.56 -23.62
CA ASP A 109 23.03 -17.01 -23.85
C ASP A 109 21.78 -17.38 -24.67
N ARG A 110 20.88 -16.41 -24.90
CA ARG A 110 19.63 -16.58 -25.65
C ARG A 110 19.76 -16.15 -27.10
N GLY A 111 18.91 -16.73 -27.95
CA GLY A 111 18.82 -16.35 -29.36
C GLY A 111 18.42 -14.88 -29.53
N VAL A 112 19.01 -14.19 -30.50
CA VAL A 112 18.74 -12.76 -30.81
C VAL A 112 17.24 -12.48 -31.00
N GLU A 113 16.51 -13.39 -31.65
CA GLU A 113 15.07 -13.27 -31.86
C GLU A 113 14.29 -13.36 -30.53
N GLU A 114 14.70 -14.27 -29.64
CA GLU A 114 14.08 -14.46 -28.33
C GLU A 114 14.29 -13.23 -27.44
N ARG A 115 15.53 -12.72 -27.42
CA ARG A 115 15.89 -11.47 -26.73
C ARG A 115 15.07 -10.28 -27.23
N GLY A 116 14.90 -10.16 -28.54
CA GLY A 116 14.07 -9.13 -29.17
C GLY A 116 12.61 -9.18 -28.72
N LYS A 117 12.03 -10.38 -28.60
CA LYS A 117 10.66 -10.59 -28.11
C LYS A 117 10.52 -10.12 -26.66
N PHE A 118 11.48 -10.43 -25.79
CA PHE A 118 11.43 -9.99 -24.39
C PHE A 118 11.49 -8.45 -24.26
N LYS A 119 12.42 -7.80 -24.98
CA LYS A 119 12.50 -6.33 -25.00
C LYS A 119 11.23 -5.68 -25.55
N GLN A 120 10.64 -6.26 -26.59
CA GLN A 120 9.38 -5.77 -27.16
C GLN A 120 8.23 -5.87 -26.14
N LEU A 121 8.12 -7.00 -25.42
CA LEU A 121 7.10 -7.19 -24.39
C LEU A 121 7.28 -6.21 -23.21
N ALA A 122 8.51 -6.01 -22.75
CA ALA A 122 8.83 -5.05 -21.69
C ALA A 122 8.42 -3.61 -22.10
N GLY A 123 8.78 -3.20 -23.32
CA GLY A 123 8.42 -1.89 -23.87
C GLY A 123 6.91 -1.68 -23.99
N ASN A 124 6.18 -2.71 -24.44
CA ASN A 124 4.72 -2.66 -24.56
C ASN A 124 4.04 -2.47 -23.20
N LEU A 125 4.47 -3.22 -22.17
CA LEU A 125 3.94 -3.10 -20.82
C LEU A 125 4.22 -1.72 -20.21
N ARG A 126 5.43 -1.18 -20.37
CA ARG A 126 5.80 0.16 -19.88
C ARG A 126 4.98 1.27 -20.56
N SER A 127 4.73 1.14 -21.86
CA SER A 127 3.88 2.07 -22.63
C SER A 127 2.42 2.03 -22.16
N PHE A 128 1.87 0.83 -21.95
CA PHE A 128 0.51 0.66 -21.43
C PHE A 128 0.36 1.28 -20.03
N ALA A 129 1.28 0.99 -19.11
CA ALA A 129 1.27 1.54 -17.76
C ALA A 129 1.27 3.08 -17.77
N SER A 130 2.13 3.68 -18.60
CA SER A 130 2.22 5.14 -18.75
C SER A 130 0.91 5.76 -19.22
N LYS A 131 0.20 5.12 -20.16
CA LYS A 131 -1.10 5.61 -20.66
C LYS A 131 -2.19 5.56 -19.60
N VAL A 132 -2.24 4.50 -18.80
CA VAL A 132 -3.22 4.38 -17.70
C VAL A 132 -2.97 5.46 -16.64
N ALA A 133 -1.70 5.69 -16.26
CA ALA A 133 -1.34 6.72 -15.30
C ALA A 133 -1.70 8.14 -15.80
N ILE A 134 -1.39 8.46 -17.06
CA ILE A 134 -1.77 9.75 -17.68
C ILE A 134 -3.29 9.89 -17.75
N GLY A 135 -4.03 8.82 -18.09
CA GLY A 135 -5.49 8.83 -18.15
C GLY A 135 -6.16 9.08 -16.80
N ALA A 136 -5.64 8.49 -15.73
CA ALA A 136 -6.12 8.70 -14.36
C ALA A 136 -5.85 10.13 -13.84
N LEU A 137 -4.71 10.72 -14.23
CA LEU A 137 -4.38 12.12 -13.88
C LEU A 137 -5.15 13.13 -14.74
N GLY A 138 -5.39 12.80 -16.02
CA GLY A 138 -6.13 13.66 -16.95
C GLY A 138 -7.63 13.74 -16.64
N SER A 139 -8.24 12.67 -16.13
CA SER A 139 -9.65 12.67 -15.73
C SER A 139 -9.91 13.44 -14.43
N ALA A 140 -8.90 13.65 -13.58
CA ALA A 140 -8.97 14.51 -12.40
C ALA A 140 -8.80 16.01 -12.69
N GLY A 141 -8.43 16.40 -13.93
CA GLY A 141 -8.22 17.81 -14.33
C GLY A 141 -9.10 18.31 -15.49
N GLY A 142 -9.95 17.45 -16.08
CA GLY A 142 -10.61 17.72 -17.36
C GLY A 142 -12.01 18.35 -17.33
N HIS A 143 -12.52 18.79 -16.18
CA HIS A 143 -13.86 19.40 -16.07
C HIS A 143 -13.82 20.89 -15.74
N LEU A 144 -12.98 21.69 -16.44
CA LEU A 144 -12.99 23.16 -16.29
C LEU A 144 -12.86 23.97 -17.60
N LEU A 145 -12.86 23.36 -18.79
CA LEU A 145 -12.80 24.11 -20.05
C LEU A 145 -13.80 23.57 -21.08
N SER A 146 -15.07 23.91 -20.88
CA SER A 146 -16.07 24.10 -21.94
C SER A 146 -17.23 24.87 -21.34
N GLY A 147 -17.05 26.19 -21.30
CA GLY A 147 -18.11 27.18 -21.21
C GLY A 147 -18.01 28.06 -22.46
#